data_AF-A0A5E4IG80-F1
#
_entry.id   AF-A0A5E4IG80-F1
#
_cell.length_a   1.000
_cell.length_b   1.000
_cell.length_c   1.000
_cell.angle_alpha   90.00
_cell.angle_beta   90.00
_cell.angle_gamma   90.00
#
_symmetry.space_group_name_H-M   'P 1'
#
loop_
_entity.id
_entity.type
_entity.pdbx_description
1 polymer ?
#
loop_
_entity_poly.entity_id
_entity_poly.type
_entity_poly.pdbx_seq_one_letter_code
_entity_poly.pdbx_strand_id
1 'polypeptide(L)' 'MAREARRKTEFSPKDIYKKAFQERAAVPGINVDYEEPLNPEIDVDSSKMDPEHSAEFITKSILDMFGQS' A
#
# COMPACT_ATOMS: atom_id res chain seq x y z
N MET A 1 10.18 -12.85 -7.48
CA MET A 1 11.44 -13.26 -6.82
C MET A 1 12.60 -12.29 -7.04
N ALA A 2 12.87 -11.81 -8.27
CA ALA A 2 14.01 -10.92 -8.55
C ALA A 2 14.04 -9.62 -7.71
N ARG A 3 12.87 -9.06 -7.37
CA ARG A 3 12.75 -7.89 -6.48
C ARG A 3 13.32 -8.16 -5.08
N GLU A 4 13.00 -9.31 -4.49
CA GLU A 4 13.48 -9.65 -3.15
C GLU A 4 14.97 -9.98 -3.14
N ALA A 5 15.48 -10.64 -4.17
CA ALA A 5 16.91 -10.97 -4.28
C ALA A 5 17.82 -9.72 -4.28
N ARG A 6 17.31 -8.58 -4.74
CA ARG A 6 18.04 -7.29 -4.76
C ARG A 6 17.74 -6.40 -3.56
N ARG A 7 16.81 -6.80 -2.69
CA ARG A 7 16.34 -6.00 -1.56
C ARG A 7 17.33 -6.12 -0.41
N LYS A 8 17.79 -4.97 0.10
CA LYS A 8 18.50 -4.92 1.40
C LYS A 8 17.48 -5.03 2.53
N THR A 9 17.56 -6.07 3.32
CA THR A 9 16.62 -6.33 4.43
C THR A 9 17.09 -5.61 5.68
N GLU A 10 16.69 -4.35 5.83
CA GLU A 10 17.00 -3.53 7.02
C GLU A 10 15.83 -3.53 8.02
N PHE A 11 14.61 -3.28 7.54
CA PHE A 11 13.41 -3.13 8.40
C PHE A 11 12.38 -4.25 8.23
N SER A 12 12.71 -5.32 7.52
CA SER A 12 11.75 -6.39 7.24
C SER A 12 12.41 -7.75 7.09
N PRO A 13 11.72 -8.84 7.44
CA PRO A 13 12.27 -10.19 7.38
C PRO A 13 12.80 -10.55 5.98
N LYS A 14 13.90 -11.31 5.94
CA LYS A 14 14.34 -12.03 4.73
C LYS A 14 13.28 -13.05 4.32
N ASP A 15 13.19 -13.26 3.01
CA ASP A 15 12.30 -14.20 2.35
C ASP A 15 10.82 -13.97 2.71
N ILE A 16 10.40 -12.71 2.81
CA ILE A 16 9.03 -12.35 3.24
C ILE A 16 7.99 -12.85 2.25
N TYR A 17 8.26 -12.82 0.94
CA TYR A 17 7.32 -13.39 -0.04
C TYR A 17 7.25 -14.90 0.08
N LYS A 18 8.39 -15.56 0.28
CA LYS A 18 8.41 -17.02 0.50
C LYS A 18 7.61 -17.39 1.75
N LYS A 19 7.78 -16.64 2.85
CA LYS A 19 7.03 -16.83 4.09
C LYS A 19 5.55 -16.55 3.93
N ALA A 20 5.17 -15.56 3.12
CA ALA A 20 3.78 -15.24 2.84
C ALA A 20 3.03 -16.40 2.15
N PHE A 21 3.70 -17.20 1.31
CA PHE A 21 3.06 -18.35 0.65
C PHE A 21 3.03 -19.63 1.50
N GLN A 22 3.47 -19.60 2.76
CA GLN A 22 3.37 -20.74 3.67
C GLN A 22 1.99 -20.77 4.33
N GLU A 23 1.48 -21.98 4.59
CA GLU A 23 0.24 -22.12 5.38
C GLU A 23 0.41 -21.46 6.75
N ARG A 24 -0.58 -20.65 7.14
CA ARG A 24 -0.56 -19.85 8.38
C ARG A 24 0.68 -18.96 8.49
N ALA A 25 1.08 -18.34 7.37
CA ALA A 25 2.20 -17.42 7.31
C ALA A 25 2.12 -16.40 8.46
N ALA A 26 3.18 -16.26 9.27
CA ALA A 26 3.25 -15.25 10.33
C ALA A 26 3.48 -13.82 9.79
N VAL A 27 2.96 -13.53 8.59
CA VAL A 27 3.05 -12.25 7.91
C VAL A 27 1.72 -11.52 8.10
N PRO A 28 1.71 -10.33 8.73
CA PRO A 28 0.49 -9.55 8.90
C PRO A 28 -0.21 -9.29 7.56
N GLY A 29 -1.54 -9.44 7.53
CA GLY A 29 -2.37 -9.18 6.35
C GLY A 29 -2.33 -10.26 5.26
N ILE A 30 -1.64 -11.39 5.46
CA ILE A 30 -1.64 -12.50 4.48
C ILE A 30 -2.76 -13.53 4.75
N ASN A 31 -3.01 -13.86 6.01
CA ASN A 31 -4.08 -14.79 6.38
C ASN A 31 -5.40 -14.08 6.68
N VAL A 32 -5.48 -12.78 6.39
CA VAL A 32 -6.67 -11.95 6.60
C VAL A 32 -7.11 -11.51 5.21
N ASP A 33 -8.37 -11.76 4.87
CA ASP A 33 -8.92 -11.31 3.60
C ASP A 33 -8.85 -9.77 3.53
N TYR A 34 -8.54 -9.25 2.35
CA TYR A 34 -8.60 -7.82 2.13
C TYR A 34 -10.06 -7.36 2.17
N GLU A 35 -10.33 -6.36 2.98
CA GLU A 35 -11.61 -5.68 3.02
C GLU A 35 -11.43 -4.25 2.49
N GLU A 36 -12.26 -3.86 1.52
CA GLU A 36 -12.27 -2.49 1.01
C GLU A 36 -12.66 -1.52 2.13
N PRO A 37 -12.05 -0.32 2.19
CA PRO A 37 -12.47 0.71 3.12
C PRO A 37 -13.94 1.07 2.89
N LEU A 38 -14.76 1.05 3.94
CA LEU A 38 -16.20 1.39 3.82
C LEU A 38 -16.45 2.85 3.44
N ASN A 39 -15.57 3.76 3.87
CA ASN A 39 -15.69 5.18 3.61
C ASN A 39 -14.29 5.83 3.62
N PRO A 40 -13.51 5.69 2.54
CA PRO A 40 -12.21 6.33 2.44
C PRO A 40 -12.37 7.85 2.30
N GLU A 41 -11.48 8.62 2.93
CA GLU A 41 -11.44 10.08 2.79
C GLU A 41 -11.01 10.50 1.37
N ILE A 42 -10.16 9.69 0.73
CA ILE A 42 -9.68 9.90 -0.64
C ILE A 42 -9.60 8.54 -1.32
N ASP A 43 -10.30 8.38 -2.44
CA ASP A 43 -10.21 7.22 -3.32
C ASP A 43 -9.44 7.58 -4.61
N VAL A 44 -8.40 6.82 -4.94
CA VAL A 44 -7.48 7.10 -6.04
C VAL A 44 -7.48 5.93 -7.01
N ASP A 45 -8.08 6.13 -8.18
CA ASP A 45 -8.10 5.12 -9.23
C ASP A 45 -6.80 5.13 -10.05
N SER A 46 -5.83 4.34 -9.59
CA SER A 46 -4.53 4.19 -10.26
C SER A 46 -4.60 3.50 -11.63
N SER A 47 -5.76 2.99 -12.04
CA SER A 47 -5.96 2.48 -13.41
C SER A 47 -6.27 3.59 -14.41
N LYS A 48 -6.77 4.74 -13.92
CA LYS A 48 -7.15 5.89 -14.74
C LYS A 48 -6.21 7.09 -14.56
N MET A 49 -5.52 7.18 -13.44
CA MET A 49 -4.63 8.28 -13.10
C MET A 49 -3.18 7.81 -13.17
N ASP A 50 -2.32 8.60 -13.79
CA ASP A 50 -0.88 8.38 -13.68
C ASP A 50 -0.36 8.87 -12.31
N PRO A 51 0.91 8.59 -11.96
CA PRO A 51 1.45 8.96 -10.66
C PRO A 51 1.43 10.45 -10.35
N GLU A 52 1.62 11.32 -11.35
CA GLU A 52 1.68 12.77 -11.15
C GLU A 52 0.28 13.32 -10.87
N HIS A 53 -0.71 12.95 -11.69
CA HIS A 53 -2.11 13.33 -11.47
C HIS A 53 -2.65 12.77 -10.14
N SER A 54 -2.24 11.56 -9.76
CA SER A 54 -2.61 10.97 -8.47
C SER A 54 -2.07 11.80 -7.31
N ALA A 55 -0.80 12.22 -7.37
CA ALA A 55 -0.17 13.02 -6.33
C ALA A 55 -0.84 14.39 -6.18
N GLU A 56 -1.13 15.07 -7.31
CA GLU A 56 -1.82 16.36 -7.30
C GLU A 56 -3.22 16.25 -6.69
N PHE A 57 -4.00 15.23 -7.10
CA PHE A 57 -5.34 15.00 -6.58
C PHE A 57 -5.36 14.74 -5.08
N ILE A 58 -4.47 13.87 -4.59
CA ILE A 58 -4.34 13.58 -3.15
C ILE A 58 -3.98 14.87 -2.39
N THR A 59 -2.98 15.60 -2.87
CA THR A 59 -2.50 16.81 -2.18
C THR A 59 -3.60 17.86 -2.08
N LYS A 60 -4.31 18.10 -3.19
CA LYS A 60 -5.44 19.02 -3.21
C LYS A 60 -6.54 18.59 -2.24
N SER A 61 -6.91 17.31 -2.24
CA SER A 61 -7.96 16.78 -1.36
C SER A 61 -7.60 16.95 0.11
N ILE A 62 -6.33 16.69 0.49
CA ILE A 62 -5.84 16.91 1.86
C ILE A 62 -5.92 18.39 2.25
N LEU A 63 -5.49 19.30 1.36
CA LEU A 63 -5.56 20.74 1.62
C LEU A 63 -6.99 21.26 1.73
N ASP A 64 -7.91 20.74 0.91
CA ASP A 64 -9.33 21.12 0.97
C ASP A 64 -9.97 20.63 2.28
N MET A 65 -9.57 19.47 2.80
CA MET A 65 -10.10 18.92 4.06
C MET A 65 -9.49 19.56 5.32
N PHE A 66 -8.19 19.86 5.30
CA PHE A 66 -7.44 20.18 6.53
C PHE A 66 -6.62 21.47 6.44
N GLY A 67 -6.56 22.12 5.28
CA GLY A 67 -5.66 23.25 5.00
C GLY A 67 -6.18 24.62 5.44
N GLN A 68 -7.42 24.74 5.93
CA GLN A 68 -7.89 25.97 6.56
C GLN A 68 -7.59 25.92 8.06
N SER A 69 -6.50 26.57 8.46
CA SER A 69 -6.09 26.84 9.84
C SER A 69 -6.02 28.34 10.07
#